data_AF-A0A2E9AGV1-F1
#
_entry.id   AF-A0A2E9AGV1-F1
#
_cell.length_a   1.000
_cell.length_b   1.000
_cell.length_c   1.000
_cell.angle_alpha   90.00
_cell.angle_beta   90.00
_cell.angle_gamma   90.00
#
_symmetry.space_group_name_H-M   'P 1'
#
loop_
_entity.id
_entity.type
_entity.pdbx_description
1 polymer ?
#
loop_
_entity_poly.entity_id
_entity_poly.type
_entity_poly.pdbx_seq_one_letter_code
_entity_poly.pdbx_strand_id
1 'polypeptide(L)'
;MPALWLITLATPAQFVLRWPGFPVLIMAVGVLPLLEEIVFRLGVHDWLRGHIRARWGPLSAANLFTAALFAVAHLLAHPPAWALATFFPALVFGALWERHARLWSPVSVHAFYNLVYFCCLGAG
;
A
#
# COMPACT_ATOMS: atom_id res chain seq x y z
N MET A 1 -12.24 9.33 -27.32
CA MET A 1 -12.00 7.98 -26.75
C MET A 1 -10.51 7.62 -26.54
N PRO A 2 -9.57 8.52 -26.15
CA PRO A 2 -8.17 8.12 -25.88
C PRO A 2 -7.92 7.63 -24.43
N ALA A 3 -8.76 7.99 -23.47
CA ALA A 3 -8.57 7.61 -22.06
C ALA A 3 -8.74 6.10 -21.79
N LEU A 4 -9.56 5.41 -22.59
CA LEU A 4 -9.75 3.96 -22.49
C LEU A 4 -8.52 3.16 -22.95
N TRP A 5 -7.71 3.71 -23.85
CA TRP A 5 -6.50 3.03 -24.37
C TRP A 5 -5.33 3.04 -23.37
N LEU A 6 -5.23 4.06 -22.52
CA LEU A 6 -4.22 4.10 -21.45
C LEU A 6 -4.50 3.06 -20.36
N ILE A 7 -5.77 2.71 -20.14
CA ILE A 7 -6.18 1.69 -19.18
C ILE A 7 -5.82 0.28 -19.70
N THR A 8 -5.98 0.04 -21.00
CA THR A 8 -5.69 -1.26 -21.64
C THR A 8 -4.19 -1.52 -21.85
N LEU A 9 -3.35 -0.48 -21.97
CA LEU A 9 -1.89 -0.64 -22.06
C LEU A 9 -1.20 -0.79 -20.69
N ALA A 10 -1.89 -0.43 -19.59
CA ALA A 10 -1.39 -0.52 -18.22
C ALA A 10 -1.80 -1.83 -17.50
N THR A 11 -2.55 -2.71 -18.18
CA THR A 11 -3.13 -3.92 -17.59
C THR A 11 -2.62 -5.20 -18.26
N PRO A 12 -1.65 -5.91 -17.67
CA PRO A 12 -1.63 -7.36 -17.75
C PRO A 12 -2.50 -7.90 -16.59
N ALA A 13 -3.70 -7.36 -16.38
CA ALA A 13 -4.57 -7.80 -15.30
C ALA A 13 -5.64 -8.72 -15.87
N GLN A 14 -5.20 -9.84 -16.45
CA GLN A 14 -6.09 -10.99 -16.47
C GLN A 14 -6.33 -11.33 -15.01
N PHE A 15 -7.57 -11.14 -14.54
CA PHE A 15 -7.95 -11.61 -13.21
C PHE A 15 -7.88 -13.13 -13.23
N VAL A 16 -6.81 -13.67 -12.65
CA VAL A 16 -6.55 -15.10 -12.62
C VAL A 16 -6.32 -15.47 -11.17
N LEU A 17 -7.17 -16.33 -10.62
CA LEU A 17 -6.96 -16.86 -9.29
C LEU A 17 -5.84 -17.91 -9.34
N ARG A 18 -4.70 -17.59 -8.74
CA ARG A 18 -3.53 -18.46 -8.58
C ARG A 18 -3.00 -18.37 -7.16
N TRP A 19 -2.30 -19.41 -6.71
CA TRP A 19 -1.62 -19.37 -5.42
C TRP A 19 -0.15 -18.95 -5.62
N PRO A 20 0.34 -17.93 -4.91
CA PRO A 20 1.74 -17.54 -5.01
C PRO A 20 2.66 -18.59 -4.40
N GLY A 21 3.88 -18.70 -4.93
CA GLY A 21 4.91 -19.59 -4.39
C GLY A 21 5.31 -19.20 -2.96
N PHE A 22 5.84 -20.18 -2.21
CA PHE A 22 6.28 -19.97 -0.82
C PHE A 22 7.21 -18.76 -0.61
N PRO A 23 8.20 -18.47 -1.49
CA PRO A 23 9.05 -17.29 -1.30
C PRO A 23 8.27 -15.97 -1.34
N VAL A 24 7.27 -15.86 -2.22
CA VAL A 24 6.40 -14.67 -2.33
C VAL A 24 5.52 -14.53 -1.09
N LEU A 25 4.97 -15.64 -0.58
CA LEU A 25 4.19 -15.62 0.66
C LEU A 25 5.02 -15.16 1.86
N ILE A 26 6.24 -15.67 2.02
CA ILE A 26 7.10 -15.28 3.14
C ILE A 26 7.51 -13.82 3.00
N MET A 27 8.00 -13.41 1.83
CA MET A 27 8.57 -12.09 1.64
C MET A 27 7.50 -11.02 1.43
N ALA A 28 6.70 -11.13 0.37
CA ALA A 28 5.79 -10.07 -0.05
C ALA A 28 4.48 -10.01 0.75
N VAL A 29 4.08 -11.12 1.41
CA VAL A 29 2.89 -11.14 2.28
C VAL A 29 3.26 -11.06 3.77
N GLY A 30 4.43 -11.58 4.16
CA GLY A 30 4.88 -11.55 5.56
C GLY A 30 5.87 -10.42 5.88
N VAL A 31 7.11 -10.58 5.43
CA VAL A 31 8.27 -9.78 5.88
C VAL A 31 8.22 -8.35 5.36
N LEU A 32 7.97 -8.13 4.07
CA LEU A 32 7.98 -6.81 3.46
C LEU A 32 6.87 -5.91 4.02
N PRO A 33 5.60 -6.34 4.14
CA PRO A 33 4.57 -5.53 4.79
C PRO A 33 4.96 -5.10 6.21
N LEU A 34 5.59 -5.98 6.99
CA LEU A 34 6.07 -5.63 8.33
C LEU A 34 7.15 -4.54 8.27
N LEU A 35 8.17 -4.70 7.43
CA LEU A 35 9.26 -3.72 7.29
C LEU A 35 8.74 -2.38 6.76
N GLU A 36 7.85 -2.41 5.78
CA GLU A 36 7.24 -1.22 5.20
C GLU A 36 6.40 -0.47 6.24
N GLU A 37 5.54 -1.15 7.01
CA GLU A 37 4.78 -0.48 8.06
C GLU A 37 5.68 0.05 9.20
N ILE A 38 6.80 -0.59 9.51
CA ILE A 38 7.79 -0.02 10.45
C ILE A 38 8.33 1.31 9.90
N VAL A 39 8.81 1.32 8.66
CA VAL A 39 9.41 2.52 8.06
C VAL A 39 8.37 3.63 7.91
N PHE A 40 7.21 3.32 7.35
CA PHE A 40 6.23 4.33 7.01
C PHE A 40 5.32 4.72 8.19
N ARG A 41 4.97 3.83 9.13
CA ARG A 41 4.11 4.21 10.27
C ARG A 41 4.92 4.69 11.46
N LEU A 42 5.85 3.88 11.95
CA LEU A 42 6.67 4.26 13.12
C LEU A 42 7.69 5.35 12.77
N GLY A 43 8.22 5.35 11.55
CA GLY A 43 9.15 6.36 11.07
C GLY A 43 8.43 7.60 10.51
N VAL A 44 8.05 7.53 9.24
CA VAL A 44 7.58 8.69 8.45
C VAL A 44 6.32 9.31 9.05
N HIS A 45 5.29 8.50 9.34
CA HIS A 45 4.00 9.01 9.76
C HIS A 45 4.03 9.64 11.16
N ASP A 46 4.66 8.98 12.13
CA ASP A 46 4.78 9.51 13.49
C ASP A 46 5.67 10.76 13.52
N TRP A 47 6.73 10.80 12.72
CA TRP A 47 7.51 12.04 12.53
C TRP A 47 6.63 13.17 11.97
N LEU A 48 5.84 12.91 10.93
CA LEU A 48 4.93 13.91 10.35
C LEU A 48 3.86 14.37 11.33
N ARG A 49 3.28 13.48 12.16
CA ARG A 49 2.31 13.87 13.20
C ARG A 49 2.91 14.80 14.26
N GLY A 50 4.21 14.68 14.54
CA GLY A 50 4.92 15.59 15.44
C GLY A 50 5.00 17.03 14.90
N HIS A 51 4.97 17.19 13.58
CA HIS A 51 5.22 18.48 12.90
C HIS A 51 3.96 19.08 12.25
N ILE A 52 2.97 18.25 11.88
CA ILE A 52 1.78 18.66 11.13
C ILE A 52 0.53 18.15 11.86
N ARG A 53 -0.36 19.07 12.24
CA ARG A 53 -1.60 18.76 12.98
C ARG A 53 -2.89 18.91 12.16
N ALA A 54 -2.79 19.29 10.89
CA ALA A 54 -3.96 19.46 10.03
C ALA A 54 -4.72 18.15 9.82
N ARG A 55 -6.06 18.23 9.83
CA ARG A 55 -6.96 17.08 9.71
C ARG A 55 -8.29 17.50 9.05
N TRP A 56 -8.83 16.63 8.21
CA TRP A 56 -10.15 16.78 7.58
C TRP A 56 -10.98 15.52 7.83
N GLY A 57 -11.83 15.56 8.86
CA GLY A 57 -12.59 14.38 9.29
C GLY A 57 -11.67 13.23 9.70
N PRO A 58 -11.79 12.02 9.13
CA PRO A 58 -10.93 10.90 9.46
C PRO A 58 -9.51 11.04 8.91
N LEU A 59 -9.27 11.92 7.94
CA LEU A 59 -8.01 12.03 7.21
C LEU A 59 -7.07 13.05 7.86
N SER A 60 -5.95 12.58 8.43
CA SER A 60 -4.87 13.46 8.88
C SER A 60 -3.94 13.83 7.72
N ALA A 61 -3.33 15.02 7.78
CA ALA A 61 -2.30 15.42 6.83
C ALA A 61 -1.09 14.47 6.88
N ALA A 62 -0.72 14.00 8.07
CA ALA A 62 0.38 13.07 8.26
C ALA A 62 0.12 11.74 7.52
N ASN A 63 -1.11 11.20 7.59
CA ASN A 63 -1.49 10.00 6.86
C ASN A 63 -1.48 10.25 5.35
N LEU A 64 -2.04 11.38 4.90
CA LEU A 64 -2.09 11.76 3.50
C LEU A 64 -0.69 11.81 2.86
N PHE A 65 0.26 12.51 3.50
CA PHE A 65 1.64 12.61 3.01
C PHE A 65 2.38 11.27 3.08
N THR A 66 2.16 10.49 4.16
CA THR A 66 2.76 9.16 4.26
C THR A 66 2.26 8.23 3.15
N ALA A 67 0.96 8.24 2.85
CA ALA A 67 0.39 7.45 1.76
C ALA A 67 0.91 7.89 0.39
N ALA A 68 1.08 9.20 0.17
CA ALA A 68 1.70 9.71 -1.05
C ALA A 68 3.15 9.24 -1.21
N LEU A 69 3.96 9.31 -0.15
CA LEU A 69 5.34 8.82 -0.16
C LEU A 69 5.41 7.30 -0.37
N PHE A 70 4.49 6.55 0.23
CA PHE A 70 4.37 5.11 0.04
C PHE A 70 4.12 4.76 -1.43
N ALA A 71 3.17 5.45 -2.07
CA ALA A 71 2.88 5.28 -3.50
C ALA A 71 4.07 5.66 -4.40
N VAL A 72 4.78 6.74 -4.07
CA VAL A 72 6.00 7.13 -4.81
C VAL A 72 7.10 6.08 -4.67
N ALA A 73 7.31 5.51 -3.48
CA ALA A 73 8.29 4.44 -3.29
C ALA A 73 7.98 3.20 -4.12
N HIS A 74 6.69 2.92 -4.39
CA HIS A 74 6.27 1.81 -5.23
C HIS A 74 6.59 1.99 -6.73
N LEU A 75 6.98 3.18 -7.18
CA LEU A 75 7.50 3.37 -8.54
C LEU A 75 8.79 2.59 -8.81
N LEU A 76 9.50 2.15 -7.76
CA LEU A 76 10.69 1.31 -7.88
C LEU A 76 10.37 -0.12 -8.34
N ALA A 77 9.13 -0.58 -8.11
CA ALA A 77 8.72 -1.96 -8.37
C ALA A 77 7.51 -2.06 -9.32
N HIS A 78 6.78 -0.97 -9.55
CA HIS A 78 5.54 -0.97 -10.31
C HIS A 78 5.47 0.13 -11.38
N PRO A 79 4.72 -0.11 -12.49
CA PRO A 79 4.33 0.96 -13.40
C PRO A 79 3.56 2.06 -12.67
N PRO A 80 3.56 3.31 -13.17
CA PRO A 80 2.97 4.46 -12.48
C PRO A 80 1.51 4.27 -12.03
N ALA A 81 0.68 3.60 -12.85
CA ALA A 81 -0.72 3.35 -12.50
C ALA A 81 -0.87 2.42 -11.28
N TRP A 82 -0.06 1.37 -11.19
CA TRP A 82 -0.06 0.43 -10.07
C TRP A 82 0.55 1.03 -8.81
N ALA A 83 1.64 1.81 -8.96
CA ALA A 83 2.24 2.54 -7.85
C ALA A 83 1.24 3.56 -7.26
N LEU A 84 0.52 4.31 -8.11
CA LEU A 84 -0.53 5.22 -7.64
C LEU A 84 -1.68 4.48 -6.96
N ALA A 85 -2.04 3.28 -7.42
CA ALA A 85 -3.10 2.49 -6.80
C ALA A 85 -2.80 2.11 -5.34
N THR A 86 -1.53 2.00 -4.95
CA THR A 86 -1.16 1.69 -3.55
C THR A 86 -1.40 2.85 -2.58
N PHE A 87 -1.65 4.06 -3.08
CA PHE A 87 -2.04 5.22 -2.27
C PHE A 87 -3.29 4.96 -1.42
N PHE A 88 -4.33 4.37 -2.01
CA PHE A 88 -5.60 4.12 -1.34
C PHE A 88 -5.50 3.12 -0.17
N PRO A 89 -4.90 1.93 -0.32
CA PRO A 89 -4.69 1.04 0.81
C PRO A 89 -3.74 1.66 1.85
N ALA A 90 -2.72 2.42 1.44
CA ALA A 90 -1.84 3.10 2.39
C ALA A 90 -2.60 4.09 3.31
N LEU A 91 -3.61 4.80 2.80
CA LEU A 91 -4.49 5.62 3.63
C LEU A 91 -5.25 4.80 4.68
N VAL A 92 -5.71 3.61 4.33
CA VAL A 92 -6.40 2.68 5.25
C VAL A 92 -5.43 2.24 6.35
N PHE A 93 -4.22 1.84 5.98
CA PHE A 93 -3.20 1.42 6.96
C PHE A 93 -2.87 2.55 7.94
N GLY A 94 -2.73 3.80 7.45
CA GLY A 94 -2.46 4.93 8.33
C GLY A 94 -3.65 5.29 9.23
N ALA A 95 -4.90 5.11 8.75
CA ALA A 95 -6.09 5.28 9.57
C ALA A 95 -6.19 4.22 10.68
N LEU A 96 -5.84 2.96 10.36
CA LEU A 96 -5.75 1.87 11.35
C LEU A 96 -4.66 2.13 12.38
N TRP A 97 -3.51 2.63 11.94
CA TRP A 97 -2.42 3.05 12.83
C TRP A 97 -2.86 4.16 13.78
N GLU A 98 -3.55 5.19 13.29
CA GLU A 98 -4.12 6.26 14.12
C GLU A 98 -5.15 5.78 15.12
N ARG A 99 -5.99 4.83 14.72
CA ARG A 99 -7.08 4.33 15.56
C ARG A 99 -6.61 3.38 16.65
N HIS A 100 -5.64 2.52 16.34
CA HIS A 100 -5.28 1.40 17.21
C HIS A 100 -3.90 1.54 17.85
N ALA A 101 -2.99 2.35 17.29
CA ALA A 101 -1.60 2.49 17.73
C ALA A 101 -0.90 1.13 17.93
N ARG A 102 -1.28 0.14 17.11
CA ARG A 102 -0.75 -1.23 17.13
C ARG A 102 -0.29 -1.58 15.74
N LEU A 103 1.00 -1.89 15.59
CA LEU A 103 1.63 -2.15 14.30
C LEU A 103 0.97 -3.33 13.57
N TRP A 104 0.50 -4.34 14.31
CA TRP A 104 -0.19 -5.50 13.75
C TRP A 104 -1.47 -5.17 13.00
N SER A 105 -2.15 -4.06 13.32
CA SER A 105 -3.40 -3.69 12.65
C SER A 105 -3.17 -3.33 11.18
N PRO A 106 -2.32 -2.35 10.82
CA PRO A 106 -1.99 -2.09 9.42
C PRO A 106 -1.25 -3.26 8.76
N VAL A 107 -0.30 -3.93 9.46
CA VAL A 107 0.45 -5.05 8.88
C VAL A 107 -0.46 -6.18 8.40
N SER A 108 -1.48 -6.54 9.19
CA SER A 108 -2.41 -7.63 8.81
C SER A 108 -3.23 -7.27 7.56
N VAL A 109 -3.68 -6.03 7.47
CA VAL A 109 -4.46 -5.56 6.31
C VAL A 109 -3.55 -5.40 5.09
N HIS A 110 -2.34 -4.90 5.26
CA HIS A 110 -1.34 -4.82 4.19
C HIS A 110 -1.01 -6.21 3.63
N ALA A 111 -0.71 -7.18 4.51
CA ALA A 111 -0.50 -8.57 4.12
C ALA A 111 -1.69 -9.13 3.32
N PHE A 112 -2.93 -8.85 3.76
CA PHE A 112 -4.13 -9.26 3.04
C PHE A 112 -4.22 -8.64 1.63
N TYR A 113 -3.95 -7.33 1.50
CA TYR A 113 -3.94 -6.66 0.19
C TYR A 113 -2.87 -7.24 -0.73
N ASN A 114 -1.67 -7.51 -0.23
CA ASN A 114 -0.60 -8.14 -1.01
C ASN A 114 -0.99 -9.56 -1.42
N LEU A 115 -1.57 -10.34 -0.52
CA LEU A 115 -2.06 -11.68 -0.85
C LEU A 115 -3.09 -11.63 -1.98
N VAL A 116 -4.10 -10.75 -1.88
CA VAL A 116 -5.11 -10.59 -2.94
C VAL A 116 -4.46 -10.14 -4.26
N TYR A 117 -3.51 -9.21 -4.21
CA TYR A 117 -2.78 -8.77 -5.39
C TYR A 117 -2.04 -9.93 -6.06
N PHE A 118 -1.22 -10.68 -5.32
CA PHE A 118 -0.47 -11.80 -5.91
C PHE A 118 -1.37 -12.97 -6.34
N CYS A 119 -2.48 -13.19 -5.63
CA CYS A 119 -3.43 -14.24 -5.99
C CYS A 119 -4.23 -13.93 -7.26
N CYS A 120 -4.54 -12.66 -7.54
CA CYS A 120 -5.50 -12.30 -8.58
C CYS A 120 -4.91 -11.49 -9.74
N LEU A 121 -3.81 -10.77 -9.52
CA LEU A 121 -3.35 -9.66 -10.38
C LEU A 121 -1.85 -9.68 -10.67
N GLY A 122 -1.01 -10.18 -9.76
CA GLY A 122 0.45 -10.13 -9.88
C GLY A 122 0.97 -11.12 -10.91
N ALA A 123 1.80 -10.69 -11.87
CA ALA A 123 2.33 -11.56 -12.92
C ALA A 123 2.97 -12.84 -12.33
N GLY A 124 2.63 -13.99 -12.92
CA GLY A 124 3.22 -15.28 -12.56
C GLY A 124 4.67 -15.37 -13.00
#